data_AF-C6R6P0-F1
#
_entry.id   AF-C6R6P0-F1
#
_cell.length_a   1.000
_cell.length_b   1.000
_cell.length_c   1.000
_cell.angle_alpha   90.00
_cell.angle_beta   90.00
_cell.angle_gamma   90.00
#
_symmetry.space_group_name_H-M   'P 1'
#
loop_
_entity.id
_entity.type
_entity.pdbx_description
1 polymer ?
#
loop_
_entity_poly.entity_id
_entity_poly.type
_entity_poly.pdbx_seq_one_letter_code
_entity_poly.pdbx_strand_id
1 'polypeptide(L)' 'MDEHPEIEELFAPLSQLLTDEKMQELNARVDVDGEDYTTVAQDFLQEENLIAD' A
#
# COMPACT_ATOMS: atom_id res chain seq x y z
N MET A 1 3.48 9.96 16.45
CA MET A 1 4.53 10.55 15.61
C MET A 1 5.72 11.01 16.45
N ASP A 2 5.49 11.61 17.61
CA ASP A 2 6.57 12.17 18.46
C ASP A 2 7.68 11.18 18.91
N GLU A 3 7.39 9.89 19.04
CA GLU A 3 8.39 8.87 19.42
C GLU A 3 9.18 8.29 18.23
N HIS A 4 8.64 8.39 17.02
CA HIS A 4 9.20 7.84 15.79
C HIS A 4 8.87 8.74 14.59
N PRO A 5 9.48 9.94 14.50
CA PRO A 5 9.25 10.88 13.41
C PRO A 5 9.62 10.30 12.03
N GLU A 6 10.53 9.33 11.99
CA GLU A 6 10.94 8.61 10.77
C GLU A 6 9.78 7.84 10.10
N ILE A 7 8.73 7.51 10.85
CA ILE A 7 7.53 6.86 10.30
C ILE A 7 6.79 7.84 9.39
N GLU A 8 6.74 9.13 9.71
CA GLU A 8 6.06 10.12 8.87
C GLU A 8 6.74 10.23 7.50
N GLU A 9 8.08 10.27 7.48
CA GLU A 9 8.86 10.29 6.23
C GLU A 9 8.67 9.00 5.43
N LEU A 10 8.64 7.85 6.09
CA LEU A 10 8.43 6.54 5.44
C LEU A 10 7.04 6.41 4.82
N PHE A 11 6.00 6.94 5.45
CA PHE A 11 4.61 6.84 4.99
C PHE A 11 4.20 7.96 4.03
N ALA A 12 4.98 9.04 3.92
CA ALA A 12 4.65 10.15 3.02
C ALA A 12 4.41 9.72 1.56
N PRO A 13 5.22 8.84 0.94
CA PRO A 13 4.96 8.35 -0.42
C PRO A 13 3.65 7.56 -0.52
N LEU A 14 3.35 6.71 0.48
CA LEU A 14 2.12 5.91 0.50
C LEU A 14 0.86 6.78 0.42
N SER A 15 0.83 7.89 1.14
CA SER A 15 -0.31 8.81 1.11
C SER A 15 -0.58 9.44 -0.26
N GLN A 16 0.45 9.57 -1.09
CA GLN A 16 0.31 10.12 -2.45
C GLN A 16 -0.12 9.04 -3.45
N LEU A 17 0.30 7.80 -3.23
CA LEU A 17 0.03 6.65 -4.09
C LEU A 17 -1.36 6.05 -3.85
N LEU A 18 -1.83 6.03 -2.60
CA LEU A 18 -3.13 5.49 -2.20
C LEU A 18 -4.27 6.49 -2.49
N THR A 19 -4.45 6.82 -3.77
CA THR A 19 -5.60 7.60 -4.24
C THR A 19 -6.90 6.79 -4.11
N ASP A 20 -8.05 7.47 -4.18
CA ASP A 20 -9.36 6.79 -4.16
C ASP A 20 -9.48 5.71 -5.25
N GLU A 21 -8.93 5.97 -6.43
CA GLU A 21 -8.91 5.03 -7.56
C GLU A 21 -8.01 3.84 -7.26
N LYS A 22 -6.79 4.08 -6.76
CA LYS A 22 -5.86 3.00 -6.38
C LYS A 22 -6.44 2.13 -5.26
N MET A 23 -7.05 2.73 -4.25
CA MET A 23 -7.69 1.97 -3.17
C MET A 23 -8.88 1.14 -3.66
N GLN A 24 -9.66 1.64 -4.61
CA GLN A 24 -10.75 0.85 -5.22
C GLN A 24 -10.21 -0.36 -6.00
N GLU A 25 -9.11 -0.19 -6.74
CA GLU A 25 -8.44 -1.27 -7.45
C GLU A 25 -7.91 -2.35 -6.48
N LEU A 26 -7.20 -1.95 -5.42
CA LEU A 26 -6.68 -2.87 -4.41
C LEU A 26 -7.81 -3.61 -3.68
N ASN A 27 -8.89 -2.91 -3.32
CA ASN A 27 -10.05 -3.54 -2.68
C ASN A 27 -10.77 -4.51 -3.63
N ALA A 28 -10.85 -4.21 -4.93
CA ALA A 28 -11.47 -5.11 -5.91
C ALA A 28 -10.72 -6.44 -6.02
N ARG A 29 -9.37 -6.42 -6.01
CA ARG A 29 -8.55 -7.64 -5.99
C ARG A 29 -8.90 -8.57 -4.81
N VAL A 30 -9.18 -7.99 -3.65
CA VAL A 30 -9.55 -8.75 -2.45
C VAL A 30 -11.03 -9.18 -2.49
N ASP A 31 -11.95 -8.24 -2.65
CA ASP A 31 -13.39 -8.47 -2.46
C ASP A 31 -14.07 -9.13 -3.66
N VAL A 32 -13.54 -8.91 -4.88
CA VAL A 32 -14.11 -9.43 -6.13
C VAL A 32 -13.31 -10.62 -6.64
N ASP A 33 -11.99 -10.48 -6.72
CA ASP A 33 -11.12 -11.53 -7.28
C ASP A 33 -10.71 -12.58 -6.24
N GLY A 34 -10.91 -12.29 -4.95
CA GLY A 34 -10.68 -13.22 -3.84
C GLY A 34 -9.21 -13.42 -3.49
N GLU A 35 -8.34 -12.47 -3.86
CA GLU A 35 -6.92 -12.49 -3.50
C GLU A 35 -6.71 -12.28 -1.99
N ASP A 36 -5.64 -12.87 -1.45
CA ASP A 36 -5.26 -12.64 -0.06
C ASP A 36 -4.78 -11.20 0.14
N TYR A 37 -5.33 -10.50 1.13
CA TYR A 37 -5.03 -9.09 1.39
C TYR A 37 -3.54 -8.85 1.69
N THR A 38 -2.85 -9.83 2.28
CA THR A 38 -1.41 -9.73 2.58
C THR A 38 -0.60 -9.77 1.29
N THR A 39 -0.96 -10.66 0.36
CA THR A 39 -0.37 -10.71 -0.98
C THR A 39 -0.61 -9.41 -1.74
N VAL A 40 -1.86 -8.93 -1.81
CA VAL A 40 -2.20 -7.67 -2.51
C VAL A 40 -1.41 -6.49 -1.97
N ALA A 41 -1.27 -6.40 -0.64
CA ALA A 41 -0.48 -5.34 -0.01
C ALA A 41 1.02 -5.47 -0.32
N GLN A 42 1.57 -6.69 -0.28
CA GLN A 42 2.99 -6.93 -0.59
C GLN A 42 3.30 -6.60 -2.05
N ASP A 43 2.48 -7.10 -2.98
CA ASP A 43 2.61 -6.83 -4.42
C ASP A 43 2.59 -5.32 -4.68
N PHE A 44 1.61 -4.59 -4.12
CA PHE A 44 1.53 -3.14 -4.29
C PHE A 44 2.79 -2.42 -3.80
N LEU A 45 3.30 -2.79 -2.62
CA LEU A 45 4.51 -2.17 -2.08
C LEU A 45 5.77 -2.51 -2.90
N GLN A 46 5.83 -3.69 -3.51
CA GLN A 46 6.91 -4.11 -4.41
C GLN A 46 6.83 -3.38 -5.75
N GLU A 47 5.65 -3.32 -6.37
CA GLU A 47 5.38 -2.60 -7.62
C GLU A 47 5.75 -1.11 -7.53
N GLU A 48 5.44 -0.48 -6.39
CA GLU A 48 5.78 0.92 -6.10
C GLU A 48 7.23 1.10 -5.61
N ASN A 49 8.03 0.03 -5.58
CA ASN A 49 9.44 0.01 -5.13
C ASN A 49 9.63 0.53 -3.69
N LEU A 50 8.63 0.35 -2.84
CA LEU A 50 8.66 0.75 -1.43
C LEU A 50 9.28 -0.34 -0.54
N ILE A 51 9.23 -1.59 -1.00
CA ILE A 51 9.93 -2.73 -0.40
C ILE A 51 10.59 -3.57 -1.51
N ALA A 52 11.52 -4.45 -1.12
CA ALA A 52 12.15 -5.39 -2.06
C ALA A 52 11.25 -6.61 -2.34
N ASP A 53 11.53 -7.28 -3.46
CA ASP A 53 10.98 -8.59 -3.82
C ASP A 53 11.26 -9.67 -2.75
#